data_AF-G4QMH4-F1
#
_entry.id   AF-G4QMH4-F1
#
_cell.length_a   1.000
_cell.length_b   1.000
_cell.length_c   1.000
_cell.angle_alpha   90.00
_cell.angle_beta   90.00
_cell.angle_gamma   90.00
#
_symmetry.space_group_name_H-M   'P 1'
#
loop_
_entity.id
_entity.type
_entity.pdbx_description
1 polymer ?
#
loop_
_entity_poly.entity_id
_entity_poly.type
_entity_poly.pdbx_seq_one_letter_code
_entity_poly.pdbx_strand_id
1 'polypeptide(L)'
;MQNSLLVIKYSSSGQYDLPFGDPISNESAQCTAHRHTWEQTGFNVEVDQLLGVSQSGMMLFSCGLSSGFTSDDGPLEPPSWANSNIQQIEFISPFDTRYDVWQQPDNLIMYRDGFVAVGDD
;
A
#
# COMPACT_ATOMS: atom_id res chain seq x y z
N MET A 1 12.29 3.49 -14.23
CA MET A 1 11.25 4.17 -13.43
C MET A 1 10.27 3.09 -13.03
N GLN A 2 10.22 2.74 -11.74
CA GLN A 2 9.22 1.78 -11.26
C GLN A 2 7.89 2.52 -11.17
N ASN A 3 7.01 2.28 -12.14
CA ASN A 3 5.78 3.04 -12.34
C ASN A 3 4.57 2.32 -11.72
N SER A 4 4.78 1.72 -10.55
CA SER A 4 3.83 0.80 -9.93
C SER A 4 3.70 1.04 -8.43
N LEU A 5 2.47 1.04 -7.96
CA LEU A 5 2.09 1.06 -6.56
C LEU A 5 2.01 -0.37 -6.04
N LEU A 6 2.59 -0.60 -4.85
CA LEU A 6 2.44 -1.86 -4.15
C LEU A 6 1.05 -1.94 -3.51
N VAL A 7 0.31 -3.00 -3.81
CA VAL A 7 -1.02 -3.25 -3.28
C VAL A 7 -1.13 -4.67 -2.72
N ILE A 8 -2.04 -4.83 -1.77
CA ILE A 8 -2.54 -6.13 -1.33
C ILE A 8 -3.91 -6.40 -1.96
N LYS A 9 -4.21 -7.66 -2.21
CA LYS A 9 -5.50 -8.10 -2.74
C LYS A 9 -6.21 -9.02 -1.75
N TYR A 10 -7.47 -8.71 -1.47
CA TYR A 10 -8.27 -9.49 -0.54
C TYR A 10 -8.93 -10.69 -1.23
N SER A 11 -8.95 -11.83 -0.54
CA SER A 11 -9.58 -13.09 -0.99
C SER A 11 -11.10 -13.01 -1.06
N SER A 12 -11.72 -12.26 -0.15
CA SER A 12 -13.17 -12.22 0.02
C SER A 12 -13.86 -11.37 -1.04
N SER A 13 -13.24 -10.26 -1.43
CA SER A 13 -13.78 -9.30 -2.40
C SER A 13 -13.05 -9.31 -3.74
N GLY A 14 -11.80 -9.81 -3.79
CA GLY A 14 -10.92 -9.65 -4.95
C GLY A 14 -10.41 -8.22 -5.14
N GLN A 15 -10.71 -7.31 -4.21
CA GLN A 15 -10.39 -5.90 -4.28
C GLN A 15 -8.97 -5.61 -3.78
N TYR A 16 -8.40 -4.51 -4.27
CA TYR A 16 -7.10 -4.00 -3.87
C TYR A 16 -7.21 -3.02 -2.71
N ASP A 17 -6.16 -2.95 -1.91
CA ASP A 17 -5.88 -1.80 -1.04
C ASP A 17 -4.36 -1.64 -0.88
N LEU A 18 -3.92 -0.51 -0.34
CA LEU A 18 -2.54 -0.36 0.11
C LEU A 18 -2.37 -1.08 1.45
N PRO A 19 -1.16 -1.47 1.87
CA PRO A 19 -0.96 -1.93 3.23
C PRO A 19 -1.28 -0.81 4.23
N PHE A 20 -2.19 -1.09 5.16
CA PHE A 20 -2.65 -0.11 6.15
C PHE A 20 -3.18 -0.78 7.41
N GLY A 21 -3.35 0.00 8.48
CA GLY A 21 -4.13 -0.40 9.63
C GLY A 21 -3.98 0.54 10.81
N ASP A 22 -4.54 0.15 11.94
CA ASP A 22 -4.59 0.99 13.14
C ASP A 22 -3.26 0.96 13.92
N PRO A 23 -2.94 2.06 14.64
CA PRO A 23 -1.81 2.10 15.54
C PRO A 23 -2.00 1.16 16.74
N ILE A 24 -0.89 0.61 17.23
CA ILE A 24 -0.83 -0.07 18.52
C ILE A 24 -0.32 0.92 19.56
N SER A 25 -1.17 1.23 20.55
CA SER A 25 -0.84 2.15 21.65
C SER A 25 -0.45 3.55 21.15
N ASN A 26 0.74 4.06 21.48
CA ASN A 26 1.20 5.42 21.19
C ASN A 26 2.27 5.46 20.08
N GLU A 27 2.27 4.49 19.16
CA GLU A 27 3.20 4.54 18.02
C GLU A 27 2.87 5.70 17.06
N SER A 28 3.89 6.21 16.38
CA SER A 28 3.69 7.25 15.35
C SER A 28 2.99 6.67 14.13
N ALA A 29 2.28 7.50 13.37
CA ALA A 29 1.62 7.08 12.12
C ALA A 29 2.60 6.45 11.12
N GLN A 30 3.84 6.92 11.08
CA GLN A 30 4.91 6.35 10.26
C GLN A 30 5.28 4.94 10.73
N CYS A 31 5.42 4.72 12.04
CA CYS A 31 5.69 3.39 12.60
C CYS A 31 4.53 2.42 12.30
N THR A 32 3.29 2.90 12.40
CA THR A 32 2.09 2.13 12.02
C THR A 32 2.15 1.71 10.56
N ALA A 33 2.43 2.64 9.64
CA ALA A 33 2.52 2.37 8.20
C ALA A 33 3.62 1.35 7.88
N HIS A 34 4.81 1.51 8.47
CA HIS A 34 5.92 0.58 8.34
C HIS A 34 5.54 -0.83 8.83
N ARG A 35 5.00 -0.93 10.05
CA ARG A 35 4.64 -2.20 10.69
C ARG A 35 3.56 -2.94 9.90
N HIS A 36 2.49 -2.27 9.49
CA HIS A 36 1.44 -2.92 8.70
C HIS A 36 1.94 -3.34 7.32
N THR A 37 2.83 -2.57 6.70
CA THR A 37 3.49 -3.00 5.45
C THR A 37 4.24 -4.31 5.68
N TRP A 38 5.07 -4.40 6.72
CA TRP A 38 5.79 -5.63 7.05
C TRP A 38 4.85 -6.79 7.39
N GLU A 39 3.85 -6.58 8.24
CA GLU A 39 2.92 -7.63 8.67
C GLU A 39 2.11 -8.21 7.51
N GLN A 40 1.72 -7.37 6.54
CA GLN A 40 0.84 -7.76 5.45
C GLN A 40 1.60 -8.27 4.22
N THR A 41 2.84 -7.82 4.03
CA THR A 41 3.59 -8.07 2.78
C THR A 41 4.95 -8.72 2.98
N GLY A 42 5.50 -8.67 4.20
CA GLY A 42 6.87 -9.09 4.49
C GLY A 42 7.93 -8.12 3.95
N PHE A 43 7.53 -6.94 3.45
CA PHE A 43 8.47 -5.94 2.96
C PHE A 43 8.90 -4.97 4.05
N ASN A 44 10.22 -4.78 4.13
CA ASN A 44 10.83 -3.76 4.95
C ASN A 44 10.94 -2.46 4.14
N VAL A 45 10.12 -1.47 4.48
CA VAL A 45 10.08 -0.17 3.79
C VAL A 45 10.59 0.95 4.68
N GLU A 46 11.22 1.94 4.08
CA GLU A 46 11.54 3.21 4.74
C GLU A 46 10.39 4.19 4.50
N VAL A 47 9.70 4.61 5.57
CA VAL A 47 8.60 5.58 5.48
C VAL A 47 9.19 6.98 5.42
N ASP A 48 8.72 7.78 4.46
CA ASP A 48 9.23 9.13 4.21
C ASP A 48 8.10 10.17 4.34
N GLN A 49 7.67 10.80 3.24
CA GLN A 49 6.81 11.97 3.27
C GLN A 49 5.33 11.62 3.48
N LEU A 50 4.60 12.48 4.20
CA LEU A 50 3.14 12.44 4.24
C LEU A 50 2.59 13.02 2.92
N LEU A 51 1.93 12.18 2.12
CA LEU A 51 1.38 12.55 0.81
C LEU A 51 -0.06 13.03 0.89
N GLY A 52 -0.83 12.59 1.89
CA GLY A 52 -2.22 12.97 2.00
C GLY A 52 -2.92 12.45 3.25
N VAL A 53 -4.10 13.00 3.51
CA VAL A 53 -5.00 12.55 4.58
C VAL A 53 -6.40 12.38 4.00
N SER A 54 -6.99 11.19 4.15
CA SER A 54 -8.35 10.92 3.69
C SER A 54 -9.40 11.61 4.56
N GLN A 55 -10.66 11.60 4.12
CA GLN A 55 -11.77 12.11 4.91
C GLN A 55 -11.98 11.36 6.23
N SER A 56 -11.60 10.07 6.28
CA SER A 56 -11.65 9.25 7.50
C SER A 56 -10.46 9.49 8.44
N GLY A 57 -9.51 10.35 8.06
CA GLY A 57 -8.29 10.62 8.83
C GLY A 57 -7.14 9.64 8.56
N MET A 58 -7.26 8.78 7.54
CA MET A 58 -6.18 7.87 7.14
C MET A 58 -5.05 8.67 6.51
N MET A 59 -3.82 8.46 6.98
CA MET A 59 -2.63 9.14 6.49
C MET A 59 -1.91 8.27 5.46
N LEU A 60 -1.65 8.82 4.28
CA LEU A 60 -0.88 8.17 3.21
C LEU A 60 0.56 8.67 3.24
N PHE A 61 1.53 7.75 3.27
CA PHE A 61 2.95 8.09 3.23
C PHE A 61 3.62 7.53 1.98
N SER A 62 4.67 8.20 1.51
CA SER A 62 5.62 7.60 0.57
C SER A 62 6.51 6.60 1.31
N CYS A 63 6.83 5.50 0.64
CA CYS A 63 7.63 4.42 1.20
C CYS A 63 8.70 3.99 0.18
N GLY A 64 9.97 4.01 0.60
CA GLY A 64 11.09 3.47 -0.17
C GLY A 64 11.27 1.97 0.07
N LEU A 65 11.21 1.15 -0.98
CA LEU A 65 11.48 -0.28 -0.91
C LEU A 65 12.96 -0.55 -1.23
N SER A 66 13.73 -1.01 -0.25
CA SER A 66 15.19 -1.22 -0.38
C SER A 66 15.58 -2.63 -0.83
N SER A 67 14.63 -3.54 -0.98
CA SER A 67 14.87 -4.99 -1.10
C SER A 67 15.11 -5.50 -2.53
N GLY A 68 15.27 -4.62 -3.52
CA GLY A 68 15.56 -4.99 -4.90
C GLY A 68 14.38 -5.61 -5.66
N PHE A 69 13.18 -5.60 -5.07
CA PHE A 69 11.95 -5.96 -5.76
C PHE A 69 11.55 -4.87 -6.74
N THR A 70 11.00 -5.32 -7.85
CA THR A 70 10.48 -4.51 -8.94
C THR A 70 9.06 -4.92 -9.27
N SER A 71 8.39 -4.13 -10.12
CA SER A 71 7.08 -4.47 -10.65
C SER A 71 7.01 -5.85 -11.30
N ASP A 72 8.14 -6.36 -11.80
CA ASP A 72 8.23 -7.61 -12.56
C ASP A 72 8.23 -8.84 -11.64
N ASP A 73 8.35 -8.65 -10.33
CA ASP A 73 8.36 -9.74 -9.34
C ASP A 73 6.94 -10.16 -8.89
N GLY A 74 5.91 -9.37 -9.23
CA GLY A 74 4.51 -9.65 -8.88
C GLY A 74 3.78 -10.58 -9.89
N PRO A 75 2.69 -11.27 -9.46
CA PRO A 75 2.12 -11.31 -8.13
C PRO A 75 2.93 -12.17 -7.16
N LEU A 76 3.04 -11.75 -5.91
CA LEU A 76 3.74 -12.46 -4.83
C LEU A 76 2.76 -13.05 -3.81
N GLU A 77 3.13 -14.20 -3.25
CA GLU A 77 2.42 -14.77 -2.11
C GLU A 77 2.77 -13.98 -0.83
N PRO A 78 1.78 -13.57 -0.04
CA PRO A 78 2.03 -12.93 1.25
C PRO A 78 2.68 -13.92 2.22
N PRO A 79 3.44 -13.44 3.21
CA PRO A 79 4.10 -14.31 4.16
C PRO A 79 3.08 -15.10 4.98
N SER A 80 3.48 -16.27 5.50
CA SER A 80 2.57 -17.19 6.20
C SER A 80 1.94 -16.62 7.49
N TRP A 81 2.46 -15.51 8.01
CA TRP A 81 1.91 -14.81 9.18
C TRP A 81 0.94 -13.68 8.82
N ALA A 82 0.86 -13.29 7.54
CA ALA A 82 -0.09 -12.28 7.10
C ALA A 82 -1.52 -12.78 7.33
N ASN A 83 -2.45 -11.82 7.40
CA ASN A 83 -3.86 -12.13 7.51
C ASN A 83 -4.29 -13.03 6.33
N SER A 84 -4.97 -14.15 6.60
CA SER A 84 -5.39 -15.12 5.57
C SER A 84 -6.37 -14.55 4.55
N ASN A 85 -6.94 -13.38 4.80
CA ASN A 85 -7.76 -12.65 3.84
C ASN A 85 -6.92 -11.93 2.79
N ILE A 86 -5.62 -11.73 3.00
CA ILE A 86 -4.71 -11.20 1.99
C ILE A 86 -4.18 -12.39 1.19
N GLN A 87 -4.43 -12.40 -0.12
CA GLN A 87 -4.07 -13.52 -1.00
C GLN A 87 -2.88 -13.23 -1.89
N GLN A 88 -2.74 -11.99 -2.34
CA GLN A 88 -1.71 -11.60 -3.29
C GLN A 88 -1.17 -10.22 -2.94
N ILE A 89 0.11 -10.03 -3.21
CA ILE A 89 0.75 -8.73 -3.28
C ILE A 89 1.03 -8.46 -4.75
N GLU A 90 0.61 -7.31 -5.26
CA GLU A 90 0.75 -6.93 -6.66
C GLU A 90 1.40 -5.55 -6.79
N PHE A 91 2.01 -5.30 -7.94
CA PHE A 91 2.54 -3.99 -8.32
C PHE A 91 1.72 -3.47 -9.49
N ILE A 92 0.88 -2.47 -9.26
CA ILE A 92 -0.10 -1.99 -10.25
C ILE A 92 0.02 -0.49 -10.47
N SER A 93 -0.37 -0.01 -11.65
CA SER A 93 -0.61 1.41 -11.86
C SER A 93 -1.98 1.78 -11.28
N PRO A 94 -2.07 2.78 -10.38
CA PRO A 94 -3.37 3.22 -9.87
C PRO A 94 -4.24 3.88 -10.96
N PHE A 95 -3.68 4.21 -12.12
CA PHE A 95 -4.41 4.77 -13.27
C PHE A 95 -5.08 3.71 -14.14
N ASP A 96 -4.61 2.46 -14.07
CA ASP A 96 -5.16 1.34 -14.84
C ASP A 96 -6.31 0.61 -14.12
N THR A 97 -6.66 1.08 -12.92
CA THR A 97 -7.77 0.54 -12.11
C THR A 97 -8.99 1.47 -12.09
N ARG A 98 -10.13 0.90 -11.70
CA ARG A 98 -11.42 1.60 -11.55
C ARG A 98 -11.83 1.68 -10.08
N TYR A 99 -12.76 2.57 -9.79
CA TYR A 99 -13.26 2.83 -8.43
C TYR A 99 -13.69 1.55 -7.70
N ASP A 100 -14.47 0.69 -8.34
CA ASP A 100 -15.09 -0.50 -7.76
C ASP A 100 -14.13 -1.65 -7.43
N VAL A 101 -12.89 -1.61 -7.94
CA VAL A 101 -11.89 -2.65 -7.64
C VAL A 101 -11.08 -2.39 -6.37
N TRP A 102 -11.33 -1.27 -5.68
CA TRP A 102 -10.64 -0.91 -4.44
C TRP A 102 -11.53 -1.16 -3.21
N GLN A 103 -10.92 -1.66 -2.14
CA GLN A 103 -11.59 -1.91 -0.86
C GLN A 103 -12.05 -0.59 -0.21
N GLN A 104 -11.26 0.47 -0.39
CA GLN A 104 -11.58 1.83 0.03
C GLN A 104 -11.57 2.78 -1.19
N PRO A 105 -12.64 2.79 -1.98
CA PRO A 105 -12.62 3.40 -3.30
C PRO A 105 -12.57 4.94 -3.25
N ASP A 106 -13.06 5.57 -2.18
CA ASP A 106 -12.94 7.01 -1.95
C ASP A 106 -11.47 7.46 -1.81
N ASN A 107 -10.56 6.57 -1.43
CA ASN A 107 -9.14 6.89 -1.29
C ASN A 107 -8.38 6.86 -2.62
N LEU A 108 -8.98 6.35 -3.71
CA LEU A 108 -8.30 6.20 -4.99
C LEU A 108 -7.77 7.52 -5.56
N ILE A 109 -8.48 8.64 -5.32
CA ILE A 109 -8.01 9.97 -5.73
C ILE A 109 -6.72 10.30 -4.98
N MET A 110 -6.70 10.14 -3.66
CA MET A 110 -5.51 10.37 -2.83
C MET A 110 -4.34 9.46 -3.23
N TYR A 111 -4.60 8.20 -3.58
CA TYR A 111 -3.57 7.28 -4.05
C TYR A 111 -2.93 7.75 -5.35
N ARG A 112 -3.73 8.27 -6.29
CA ARG A 112 -3.23 8.81 -7.57
C ARG A 112 -2.46 10.11 -7.38
N ASP A 113 -2.97 11.02 -6.56
CA ASP A 113 -2.31 12.30 -6.27
C ASP A 113 -0.95 12.06 -5.60
N GLY A 114 -0.89 11.16 -4.62
CA GLY A 114 0.35 10.76 -3.97
C GLY A 114 1.33 10.07 -4.93
N PHE A 115 0.83 9.23 -5.83
CA PHE A 115 1.66 8.56 -6.83
C PHE A 115 2.32 9.55 -7.80
N VAL A 116 1.60 10.59 -8.23
CA VAL A 116 2.17 11.65 -9.07
C VAL A 116 3.20 12.46 -8.28
N ALA A 117 2.87 12.85 -7.05
CA ALA A 117 3.74 13.67 -6.21
C ALA A 117 5.13 13.04 -5.99
N VAL A 118 5.21 11.71 -5.82
CA VAL A 118 6.48 10.97 -5.65
C VAL A 118 7.21 10.76 -6.98
N GLY A 119 6.48 10.66 -8.10
CA GLY A 119 7.07 10.43 -9.42
C GLY A 119 7.70 11.68 -10.06
N ASP A 120 7.39 12.86 -9.53
CA ASP A 120 7.94 14.15 -9.99
C ASP A 120 9.27 14.55 -9.29
N ASP A 121 9.81 13.71 -8.39
CA ASP A 121 11.10 13.89 -7.71
C ASP A 121 12.30 13.19 -8.41
#